data_AF-A0A7Y4ZJ59-F1
#
_entry.id   AF-A0A7Y4ZJ59-F1
#
_cell.length_a   1.000
_cell.length_b   1.000
_cell.length_c   1.000
_cell.angle_alpha   90.00
_cell.angle_beta   90.00
_cell.angle_gamma   90.00
#
_symmetry.space_group_name_H-M   'P 1'
#
loop_
_entity.id
_entity.type
_entity.pdbx_description
1 polymer ?
#
loop_
_entity_poly.entity_id
_entity_poly.type
_entity_poly.pdbx_seq_one_letter_code
_entity_poly.pdbx_strand_id
1 'polypeptide(L)'
;MIALESALPPSPHDPRERELALVEGLREVRIFGGRKFEYFVSRGFWHLQLWHPVAGVSILTPSRLTLGFYEMVLGDTKTRTSDYVRLGIFARRTHAGLVLPNPARLAQLERALVDDVVRTREHRAVAS
;
A
#
# COMPACT_ATOMS: atom_id res chain seq x y z
N MET A 1 18.82 23.89 -10.47
CA MET A 1 18.30 22.67 -9.81
C MET A 1 17.15 22.16 -10.65
N ILE A 2 17.37 21.08 -11.40
CA ILE A 2 16.31 20.45 -12.19
C ILE A 2 15.41 19.72 -11.20
N ALA A 3 14.17 20.19 -11.03
CA ALA A 3 13.14 19.39 -10.41
C ALA A 3 12.93 18.18 -11.32
N LEU A 4 13.41 17.01 -10.89
CA LEU A 4 12.88 15.76 -11.40
C LEU A 4 11.40 15.77 -11.04
N GLU A 5 10.54 16.20 -11.95
CA GLU A 5 9.15 15.75 -11.95
C GLU A 5 9.22 14.23 -12.07
N SER A 6 9.30 13.55 -10.93
CA SER A 6 9.09 12.11 -10.88
C SER A 6 7.65 11.91 -11.37
N ALA A 7 7.49 11.46 -12.61
CA ALA A 7 6.18 11.09 -13.12
C ALA A 7 5.58 10.10 -12.10
N LEU A 8 4.53 10.52 -11.40
CA LEU A 8 3.84 9.66 -10.45
C LEU A 8 3.45 8.37 -11.18
N PRO A 9 3.54 7.21 -10.50
CA PRO A 9 3.17 5.97 -11.15
C PRO A 9 1.70 6.03 -11.59
N PRO A 10 1.35 5.42 -12.74
CA PRO A 10 -0.02 5.45 -13.25
C PRO A 10 -0.97 4.67 -12.32
N SER A 11 -2.27 4.89 -12.48
CA SER A 11 -3.31 4.06 -11.84
C SER A 11 -3.06 2.56 -12.09
N PRO A 12 -3.25 1.68 -11.11
CA PRO A 12 -3.77 1.91 -9.75
C PRO A 12 -2.68 2.26 -8.71
N HIS A 13 -1.47 2.61 -9.14
CA HIS A 13 -0.32 2.90 -8.29
C HIS A 13 -0.16 4.38 -7.94
N ASP A 14 -0.94 5.29 -8.54
CA ASP A 14 -0.92 6.72 -8.23
C ASP A 14 -1.28 6.94 -6.75
N PRO A 15 -0.38 7.48 -5.91
CA PRO A 15 -0.65 7.69 -4.49
C PRO A 15 -1.77 8.70 -4.23
N ARG A 16 -2.11 9.57 -5.19
CA ARG A 16 -3.19 10.57 -5.05
C ARG A 16 -4.59 9.94 -5.06
N GLU A 17 -4.72 8.71 -5.56
CA GLU A 17 -5.99 7.97 -5.54
C GLU A 17 -6.31 7.35 -4.17
N ARG A 18 -5.41 7.55 -3.18
CA ARG A 18 -5.47 6.93 -1.86
C ARG A 18 -5.22 7.94 -0.76
N GLU A 19 -5.91 7.74 0.34
CA GLU A 19 -5.76 8.51 1.57
C GLU A 19 -4.54 8.00 2.35
N LEU A 20 -3.78 8.92 2.93
CA LEU A 20 -2.68 8.58 3.83
C LEU A 20 -3.26 8.02 5.13
N ALA A 21 -2.96 6.76 5.44
CA ALA A 21 -3.41 6.11 6.68
C ALA A 21 -2.39 6.30 7.81
N LEU A 22 -1.11 6.08 7.52
CA LEU A 22 -0.01 6.29 8.47
C LEU A 22 1.33 6.46 7.75
N VAL A 23 2.33 6.95 8.48
CA VAL A 23 3.72 7.08 8.03
C VAL A 23 4.59 6.10 8.81
N GLU A 24 5.46 5.37 8.11
CA GLU A 24 6.42 4.44 8.69
C GLU A 24 7.84 4.68 8.15
N GLY A 25 8.58 5.53 8.85
CA GLY A 25 9.90 6.01 8.39
C GLY A 25 9.73 6.90 7.16
N LEU A 26 10.42 6.57 6.07
CA LEU A 26 10.32 7.29 4.78
C LEU A 26 9.19 6.79 3.88
N ARG A 27 8.30 5.94 4.40
CA ARG A 27 7.22 5.30 3.64
C ARG A 27 5.88 5.74 4.19
N GLU A 28 4.93 5.83 3.28
CA GLU A 28 3.54 6.09 3.58
C GLU A 28 2.75 4.80 3.34
N VAL A 29 1.87 4.47 4.28
CA VAL A 29 0.85 3.45 4.07
C VAL A 29 -0.42 4.18 3.70
N ARG A 30 -0.91 3.93 2.48
CA ARG A 30 -2.07 4.60 1.92
C ARG A 30 -3.17 3.57 1.61
N ILE A 31 -4.42 3.97 1.80
CA ILE A 31 -5.60 3.12 1.64
C ILE A 31 -6.65 3.82 0.79
N PHE A 32 -7.66 3.08 0.33
CA PHE A 32 -8.84 3.77 -0.20
C PHE A 32 -9.61 4.45 0.94
N GLY A 33 -10.24 5.59 0.64
CA GLY A 33 -11.10 6.26 1.61
C GLY A 33 -12.40 5.52 1.89
N GLY A 34 -12.88 5.65 3.14
CA GLY A 34 -14.25 5.34 3.56
C GLY A 34 -14.80 3.99 3.09
N ARG A 35 -16.00 4.01 2.48
CA ARG A 35 -16.76 2.81 2.08
C ARG A 35 -16.00 1.88 1.14
N LYS A 36 -15.03 2.39 0.37
CA LYS A 36 -14.27 1.60 -0.60
C LYS A 36 -13.26 0.68 0.08
N PHE A 37 -12.54 1.16 1.09
CA PHE A 37 -11.64 0.31 1.88
C PHE A 37 -12.40 -0.69 2.73
N GLU A 38 -13.48 -0.25 3.37
CA GLU A 38 -14.46 -1.10 4.04
C GLU A 38 -14.95 -2.29 3.19
N TYR A 39 -15.24 -2.04 1.91
CA TYR A 39 -15.67 -3.05 0.93
C TYR A 39 -14.59 -4.10 0.64
N PHE A 40 -13.32 -3.71 0.62
CA PHE A 40 -12.21 -4.62 0.35
C PHE A 40 -11.86 -5.44 1.59
N VAL A 41 -11.78 -4.78 2.75
CA VAL A 41 -11.50 -5.42 4.05
C VAL A 41 -12.49 -6.54 4.33
N SER A 42 -13.79 -6.33 4.13
CA SER A 42 -14.82 -7.35 4.40
C SER A 42 -14.72 -8.59 3.51
N ARG A 43 -13.88 -8.57 2.47
CA ARG A 43 -13.63 -9.68 1.56
C ARG A 43 -12.21 -10.25 1.70
N GLY A 44 -11.51 -9.93 2.79
CA GLY A 44 -10.15 -10.40 3.06
C GLY A 44 -9.08 -9.73 2.17
N PHE A 45 -9.40 -8.59 1.55
CA PHE A 45 -8.46 -7.84 0.73
C PHE A 45 -8.13 -6.51 1.41
N TRP A 46 -6.88 -6.35 1.82
CA TRP A 46 -6.46 -5.16 2.59
C TRP A 46 -6.19 -3.97 1.68
N HIS A 47 -5.79 -4.20 0.43
CA HIS A 47 -5.67 -3.15 -0.58
C HIS A 47 -4.79 -1.97 -0.14
N LEU A 48 -3.73 -2.28 0.60
CA LEU A 48 -2.77 -1.30 1.07
C LEU A 48 -1.84 -0.91 -0.06
N GLN A 49 -1.48 0.36 -0.08
CA GLN A 49 -0.36 0.87 -0.84
C GLN A 49 0.78 1.23 0.11
N LEU A 50 1.96 0.66 -0.10
CA LEU A 50 3.20 1.18 0.47
C LEU A 50 3.83 2.12 -0.55
N TRP A 51 3.81 3.42 -0.25
CA TRP A 51 4.36 4.47 -1.10
C TRP A 51 5.67 4.99 -0.51
N HIS A 52 6.72 5.06 -1.31
CA HIS A 52 7.98 5.68 -0.92
C HIS A 52 8.18 6.97 -1.72
N PRO A 53 7.76 8.15 -1.21
CA PRO A 53 7.72 9.40 -1.99
C PRO A 53 9.07 9.79 -2.58
N VAL A 54 10.16 9.62 -1.84
CA VAL A 54 11.52 9.97 -2.31
C VAL A 54 12.00 9.06 -3.43
N ALA A 55 11.65 7.77 -3.38
CA ALA A 55 12.11 6.78 -4.35
C ALA A 55 11.14 6.62 -5.54
N GLY A 56 9.95 7.22 -5.47
CA GLY A 56 8.91 7.04 -6.49
C GLY A 56 8.36 5.60 -6.55
N VAL A 57 8.50 4.82 -5.47
CA VAL A 57 8.13 3.40 -5.46
C VAL A 57 6.74 3.21 -4.88
N SER A 58 5.89 2.51 -5.62
CA SER A 58 4.54 2.14 -5.20
C SER A 58 4.38 0.63 -5.15
N ILE A 59 4.00 0.09 -3.99
CA ILE A 59 3.71 -1.34 -3.81
C ILE A 59 2.25 -1.51 -3.41
N LEU A 60 1.52 -2.35 -4.12
CA LEU A 60 0.16 -2.74 -3.78
C LEU A 60 0.14 -4.16 -3.20
N THR A 61 -0.58 -4.34 -2.10
CA THR A 61 -0.84 -5.67 -1.54
C THR A 61 -1.87 -6.45 -2.39
N PRO A 62 -1.88 -7.80 -2.30
CA PRO A 62 -2.88 -8.64 -2.93
C PRO A 62 -4.31 -8.13 -2.75
N SER A 63 -5.01 -8.01 -3.87
CA SER A 63 -6.41 -7.61 -3.94
C SER A 63 -7.04 -8.11 -5.24
N ARG A 64 -8.35 -7.87 -5.42
CA ARG A 64 -9.00 -8.09 -6.73
C ARG A 64 -8.40 -7.23 -7.84
N LEU A 65 -7.91 -6.01 -7.55
CA LEU A 65 -7.29 -5.16 -8.57
C LEU A 65 -5.93 -5.70 -9.02
N THR A 66 -5.20 -6.35 -8.12
CA THR A 66 -3.90 -6.96 -8.41
C THR A 66 -4.01 -8.47 -8.66
N LEU A 67 -5.22 -8.98 -8.96
CA LEU A 67 -5.61 -10.41 -9.10
C LEU A 67 -4.93 -11.35 -8.08
N GLY A 68 -4.80 -10.91 -6.82
CA GLY A 68 -4.22 -11.72 -5.73
C GLY A 68 -2.69 -11.69 -5.62
N PHE A 69 -2.00 -10.79 -6.33
CA PHE A 69 -0.55 -10.66 -6.26
C PHE A 69 -0.12 -9.35 -5.61
N TYR A 70 1.10 -9.33 -5.08
CA TYR A 70 1.80 -8.08 -4.84
C TYR A 70 2.23 -7.48 -6.16
N GLU A 71 2.05 -6.18 -6.33
CA GLU A 71 2.54 -5.42 -7.48
C GLU A 71 3.44 -4.29 -6.99
N MET A 72 4.60 -4.10 -7.62
CA MET A 72 5.50 -2.97 -7.39
C MET A 72 5.71 -2.22 -8.70
N VAL A 73 5.66 -0.89 -8.63
CA VAL A 73 6.00 0.03 -9.71
C VAL A 73 7.09 0.99 -9.24
N LEU A 74 8.11 1.17 -10.10
CA LEU A 74 9.19 2.13 -9.95
C LEU A 74 9.59 2.64 -11.34
N GLY A 75 9.27 3.89 -11.65
CA GLY A 75 9.39 4.41 -13.03
C GLY A 75 8.62 3.51 -14.00
N ASP A 76 9.29 3.07 -15.07
CA ASP A 76 8.71 2.16 -16.06
C ASP A 76 8.78 0.67 -15.66
N THR A 77 9.41 0.36 -14.52
CA THR A 77 9.55 -1.02 -14.06
C THR A 77 8.32 -1.43 -13.26
N LYS A 78 7.61 -2.46 -13.77
CA LYS A 78 6.54 -3.14 -13.03
C LYS A 78 6.96 -4.57 -12.71
N THR A 79 6.77 -4.99 -11.46
CA THR A 79 7.02 -6.37 -11.01
C THR A 79 5.84 -6.89 -10.22
N ARG A 80 5.56 -8.18 -10.37
CA ARG A 80 4.44 -8.85 -9.75
C ARG A 80 4.85 -10.20 -9.18
N THR A 81 4.42 -10.51 -7.97
CA THR A 81 4.71 -11.81 -7.33
C THR A 81 3.68 -12.13 -6.25
N SER A 82 3.44 -13.41 -6.00
CA SER A 82 2.63 -13.87 -4.86
C SER A 82 3.45 -13.97 -3.57
N ASP A 83 4.78 -13.87 -3.67
CA ASP A 83 5.71 -14.03 -2.55
C ASP A 83 6.28 -12.67 -2.14
N TYR A 84 5.85 -12.21 -0.97
CA TYR A 84 6.27 -10.92 -0.41
C TYR A 84 7.77 -10.85 -0.10
N VAL A 85 8.39 -11.98 0.26
CA VAL A 85 9.85 -12.04 0.52
C VAL A 85 10.61 -11.83 -0.78
N ARG A 86 10.16 -12.47 -1.88
CA ARG A 86 10.73 -12.23 -3.22
C ARG A 86 10.54 -10.79 -3.68
N LEU A 87 9.39 -10.19 -3.41
CA LEU A 87 9.17 -8.77 -3.68
C LEU A 87 10.19 -7.90 -2.94
N GLY A 88 10.45 -8.19 -1.66
CA GLY A 88 11.45 -7.49 -0.86
C GLY A 88 12.88 -7.64 -1.39
N ILE A 89 13.22 -8.81 -1.94
CA ILE A 89 14.52 -9.01 -2.60
C ILE A 89 14.62 -8.16 -3.87
N PHE A 90 13.57 -8.14 -4.69
CA PHE A 90 13.53 -7.32 -5.91
C PHE A 90 13.63 -5.83 -5.56
N ALA A 91 12.81 -5.36 -4.62
CA ALA A 91 12.81 -4.00 -4.10
C ALA A 91 14.22 -3.52 -3.69
N ARG A 92 14.93 -4.32 -2.88
CA ARG A 92 16.30 -3.99 -2.44
C ARG A 92 17.32 -3.96 -3.58
N ARG A 93 17.17 -4.85 -4.57
CA ARG A 93 18.06 -4.89 -5.75
C ARG A 93 17.85 -3.68 -6.66
N THR A 94 16.60 -3.24 -6.82
CA THR A 94 16.27 -2.12 -7.69
C THR A 94 16.58 -0.77 -7.02
N HIS A 95 16.44 -0.68 -5.70
CA HIS A 95 16.76 0.54 -4.95
C HIS A 95 17.30 0.19 -3.55
N ALA A 96 18.60 0.41 -3.32
CA ALA A 96 19.26 0.00 -2.07
C ALA A 96 18.63 0.60 -0.80
N GLY A 97 18.06 1.82 -0.90
CA GLY A 97 17.35 2.46 0.22
C GLY A 97 15.92 1.94 0.45
N LEU A 98 15.42 1.06 -0.42
CA LEU A 98 14.05 0.53 -0.31
C LEU A 98 14.03 -0.72 0.58
N VAL A 99 13.81 -0.50 1.87
CA VAL A 99 13.57 -1.58 2.83
C VAL A 99 12.06 -1.76 2.97
N LEU A 100 11.52 -2.92 2.59
CA LEU A 100 10.12 -3.24 2.83
C LEU A 100 9.90 -3.67 4.28
N PRO A 101 8.72 -3.43 4.87
CA PRO A 101 8.34 -4.05 6.14
C PRO A 101 8.55 -5.56 6.05
N ASN A 102 9.04 -6.20 7.12
CA ASN A 102 9.07 -7.67 7.14
C ASN A 102 7.62 -8.22 7.16
N PRO A 103 7.40 -9.51 6.85
CA PRO A 103 6.05 -10.08 6.78
C PRO A 103 5.23 -9.91 8.06
N ALA A 104 5.87 -10.04 9.24
CA ALA A 104 5.18 -9.88 10.52
C ALA A 104 4.70 -8.43 10.72
N ARG A 105 5.52 -7.45 10.32
CA ARG A 105 5.18 -6.04 10.40
C ARG A 105 4.10 -5.66 9.39
N LEU A 106 4.16 -6.19 8.16
CA LEU A 106 3.07 -6.01 7.18
C LEU A 106 1.74 -6.52 7.76
N ALA A 107 1.73 -7.72 8.34
CA ALA A 107 0.53 -8.28 8.95
C ALA A 107 0.03 -7.46 10.16
N GLN A 108 0.92 -6.80 10.91
CA GLN A 108 0.53 -5.86 11.97
C GLN A 108 -0.12 -4.60 11.41
N LEU A 109 0.45 -4.03 10.34
CA LEU A 109 -0.12 -2.86 9.66
C LEU A 109 -1.50 -3.17 9.10
N GLU A 110 -1.65 -4.33 8.46
CA GLU A 110 -2.92 -4.84 7.99
C GLU A 110 -3.94 -4.89 9.12
N ARG A 111 -3.66 -5.64 10.21
CA ARG A 111 -4.56 -5.75 11.37
C ARG A 111 -4.95 -4.40 11.97
N ALA A 112 -3.97 -3.53 12.21
CA ALA A 112 -4.22 -2.22 12.82
C ALA A 112 -5.21 -1.37 12.00
N LEU A 113 -5.12 -1.43 10.68
CA LEU A 113 -6.01 -0.70 9.78
C LEU A 113 -7.42 -1.31 9.71
N VAL A 114 -7.56 -2.62 9.93
CA VAL A 114 -8.89 -3.25 10.02
C VAL A 114 -9.56 -3.00 11.36
N ASP A 115 -8.81 -3.04 12.45
CA ASP A 115 -9.36 -2.70 13.76
C ASP A 115 -9.91 -1.26 13.76
N ASP A 116 -9.24 -0.35 13.06
CA ASP A 116 -9.70 1.03 12.90
C ASP A 116 -11.02 1.14 12.10
N VAL A 117 -11.15 0.36 11.02
CA VAL A 117 -12.40 0.25 10.26
C VAL A 117 -13.53 -0.33 11.11
N VAL A 118 -13.26 -1.36 11.89
CA VAL A 118 -14.27 -1.99 12.78
C VAL A 118 -14.74 -0.99 13.83
N ARG A 119 -13.82 -0.32 14.53
CA ARG A 119 -14.16 0.71 15.53
C ARG A 119 -14.98 1.85 14.93
N THR A 120 -14.61 2.32 13.74
CA THR A 120 -15.33 3.40 13.05
C THR A 120 -16.79 3.00 12.73
N ARG A 121 -17.04 1.73 12.42
CA ARG A 121 -18.40 1.22 12.19
C ARG A 121 -19.22 1.16 13.48
N GLU A 122 -18.64 0.65 14.55
CA GLU A 122 -19.32 0.56 15.86
C GLU A 122 -19.72 1.95 16.36
N HIS A 123 -18.84 2.95 16.23
CA HIS A 123 -19.16 4.34 16.60
C HIS A 123 -20.30 4.93 15.77
N ARG A 124 -20.38 4.63 14.47
CA ARG A 124 -21.50 5.07 13.62
C ARG A 124 -22.82 4.37 13.98
N ALA A 125 -22.78 3.09 14.32
CA ALA A 125 -23.95 2.31 14.70
C ALA A 125 -24.59 2.77 16.01
N VAL A 126 -23.79 3.28 16.96
CA VAL A 126 -24.27 3.83 18.23
C VAL A 126 -24.83 5.26 18.07
N ALA A 127 -24.41 5.98 17.04
CA ALA A 127 -24.86 7.35 16.75
C ALA A 127 -26.08 7.43 15.80
N SER A 128 -26.66 6.28 15.42
CA SER A 128 -27.83 6.15 14.52
C SER A 128 -29.06 5.72 15.31
#